data_AF-A0A9N9W1T8-F1
#
_entry.id   AF-A0A9N9W1T8-F1
#
_cell.length_a   1.000
_cell.length_b   1.000
_cell.length_c   1.000
_cell.angle_alpha   90.00
_cell.angle_beta   90.00
_cell.angle_gamma   90.00
#
_symmetry.space_group_name_H-M   'P 1'
#
loop_
_entity.id
_entity.type
_entity.pdbx_description
1 polymer ?
#
loop_
_entity_poly.entity_id
_entity_poly.type
_entity_poly.pdbx_seq_one_letter_code
_entity_poly.pdbx_strand_id
1 'polypeptide(L)'
;MEHITGQSVSLQSLPFEIQYFIIQSLDPIAIVSLSQTGRFYRQLINPGRSQQIERLLALECLAEYGGDRPAILHPDSDEAVAGPDWHRDAWPEHHRWACACCLRLLPHIHFSNHFLLRRQYRKPGLGSPEAAPLTSWEPGLGRRAGQNGRHRDSQQLGWARGRRKCNECMFQRGELGHTVQRWLGYPHGTPEVPIQISRRLAFKTLLDRYFPGLEASLESGPRPFPLRNRSISRADVFEETWTMYMVRCPGCEHWQEQRAFRFGGLSKHWKPMLDEDRQLRRYREPQTEPPIRVMLDEVRCNRCFVRENGRDALGRKLLRFLRTMIGELLHQAETQLIRGWSSVRQNHFPEEYTKEVQKMLEKVDLEERDWYEGGQNLECMSDSCVATWRMLHEEFKTLWTSMRTHADFVEEDFLEDAHFMAWLNCYHETEASWLWLREVRCEAERNPDILVAWALGRDDGASLM
;
A
#
# COMPACT_ATOMS: atom_id res chain seq x y z
N MET A 1 31.71 58.50 25.20
CA MET A 1 31.05 57.30 24.65
C MET A 1 31.85 56.87 23.44
N GLU A 2 32.81 55.98 23.65
CA GLU A 2 33.62 55.42 22.56
C GLU A 2 32.77 54.46 21.74
N HIS A 3 32.59 54.78 20.45
CA HIS A 3 32.06 53.85 19.48
C HIS A 3 33.14 52.79 19.20
N ILE A 4 33.00 51.62 19.83
CA ILE A 4 33.72 50.41 19.41
C ILE A 4 33.13 50.01 18.06
N THR A 5 33.76 50.46 16.98
CA THR A 5 33.55 49.90 15.64
C THR A 5 34.18 48.52 15.64
N GLY A 6 33.39 47.50 16.00
CA GLY A 6 33.79 46.10 15.86
C GLY A 6 34.08 45.80 14.40
N GLN A 7 35.35 45.80 14.01
CA GLN A 7 35.78 45.25 12.73
C GLN A 7 35.40 43.76 12.72
N SER A 8 34.57 43.37 11.76
CA SER A 8 34.27 41.95 11.53
C SER A 8 35.56 41.26 11.09
N VAL A 9 36.16 40.47 11.97
CA VAL A 9 37.31 39.63 11.61
C VAL A 9 36.83 38.57 10.63
N SER A 10 37.37 38.61 9.41
CA SER A 10 37.07 37.61 8.38
C SER A 10 37.75 36.29 8.74
N LEU A 11 37.05 35.16 8.59
CA LEU A 11 37.65 33.83 8.77
C LEU A 11 38.90 33.63 7.89
N GLN A 12 39.00 34.30 6.73
CA GLN A 12 40.16 34.25 5.84
C GLN A 12 41.40 34.95 6.42
N SER A 13 41.21 35.86 7.38
CA SER A 13 42.29 36.63 8.01
C SER A 13 42.94 35.90 9.20
N LEU A 14 42.37 34.78 9.64
CA LEU A 14 42.94 33.94 10.70
C LEU A 14 44.13 33.11 10.17
N PRO A 15 45.10 32.73 11.02
CA PRO A 15 46.11 31.74 10.68
C PRO A 15 45.50 30.43 10.18
N PHE A 16 46.20 29.76 9.25
CA PHE A 16 45.71 28.54 8.59
C PHE A 16 45.32 27.44 9.59
N GLU A 17 46.07 27.29 10.67
CA GLU A 17 45.83 26.32 11.74
C GLU A 17 44.50 26.58 12.46
N ILE A 18 44.16 27.85 12.69
CA ILE A 18 42.89 28.23 13.32
C ILE A 18 41.74 28.00 12.35
N GLN A 19 41.92 28.34 11.07
CA GLN A 19 40.91 28.04 10.05
C GLN A 19 40.64 26.53 9.97
N TYR A 20 41.70 25.72 10.01
CA TYR A 20 41.60 24.27 9.98
C TYR A 20 40.84 23.72 11.20
N PHE A 21 41.17 24.20 12.39
CA PHE A 21 40.50 23.83 13.63
C PHE A 21 39.01 24.19 13.63
N ILE A 22 38.66 25.36 13.09
CA ILE A 22 37.26 25.77 12.92
C ILE A 22 36.55 24.83 11.95
N ILE A 23 37.14 24.55 10.78
CA ILE A 23 36.53 23.68 9.76
C ILE A 23 36.31 22.26 10.29
N GLN A 24 37.24 21.72 11.09
CA GLN A 24 37.09 20.40 11.75
C GLN A 24 35.88 20.33 12.69
N SER A 25 35.43 21.47 13.21
CA SER A 25 34.33 21.57 14.18
C SER A 25 32.97 21.81 13.51
N LEU A 26 32.94 22.03 12.20
CA LEU A 26 31.70 22.26 11.45
C LEU A 26 30.94 20.95 11.24
N ASP A 27 29.61 21.01 11.20
CA ASP A 27 28.78 19.89 10.78
C ASP A 27 28.85 19.68 9.24
N PRO A 28 28.35 18.54 8.72
CA PRO A 28 28.44 18.25 7.28
C PRO A 28 27.74 19.27 6.37
N ILE A 29 26.68 19.94 6.84
CA ILE A 29 25.99 21.00 6.09
C ILE A 29 26.88 22.24 6.04
N ALA A 30 27.42 22.65 7.18
CA ALA A 30 28.27 23.82 7.31
C ALA A 30 29.57 23.68 6.50
N ILE A 31 30.23 22.51 6.49
CA ILE A 31 31.46 22.28 5.70
C ILE A 31 31.22 22.53 4.21
N VAL A 32 30.20 21.92 3.64
CA VAL A 32 29.93 22.07 2.21
C VAL A 32 29.45 23.48 1.91
N SER A 33 28.64 24.08 2.78
CA SER A 33 28.19 25.47 2.61
C SER A 33 29.38 26.44 2.62
N LEU A 34 30.32 26.28 3.55
CA LEU A 34 31.55 27.07 3.60
C LEU A 34 32.38 26.91 2.31
N SER A 35 32.51 25.68 1.79
CA SER A 35 33.21 25.42 0.51
C SER A 35 32.57 26.13 -0.70
N GLN A 36 31.30 26.51 -0.60
CA GLN A 36 30.57 27.21 -1.66
C GLN A 36 30.71 28.74 -1.58
N THR A 37 31.12 29.29 -0.44
CA THR A 37 31.25 30.75 -0.23
C THR A 37 32.37 31.42 -1.04
N GLY A 38 33.41 30.68 -1.45
CA GLY A 38 34.51 31.26 -2.21
C GLY A 38 35.53 30.24 -2.71
N ARG A 39 36.36 30.65 -3.68
CA ARG A 39 37.40 29.79 -4.28
C ARG A 39 38.41 29.28 -3.25
N PHE A 40 38.78 30.12 -2.29
CA PHE A 40 39.71 29.77 -1.21
C PHE A 40 39.19 28.58 -0.39
N TYR A 41 37.98 28.67 0.18
CA TYR A 41 37.40 27.59 0.97
C TYR A 41 37.08 26.35 0.15
N ARG A 42 36.72 26.51 -1.13
CA ARG A 42 36.54 25.38 -2.04
C ARG A 42 37.82 24.56 -2.21
N GLN A 43 38.96 25.24 -2.36
CA GLN A 43 40.26 24.60 -2.49
C GLN A 43 40.72 24.00 -1.16
N LEU A 44 40.50 24.70 -0.05
CA LEU A 44 40.88 24.23 1.29
C LEU A 44 40.09 22.99 1.72
N ILE A 45 38.77 23.01 1.54
CA ILE A 45 37.89 21.92 1.99
C ILE A 45 37.84 20.79 0.97
N ASN A 46 37.78 21.13 -0.32
CA ASN A 46 37.68 20.19 -1.46
C ASN A 46 36.72 19.02 -1.21
N PRO A 47 35.41 19.27 -0.99
CA PRO A 47 34.48 18.25 -0.54
C PRO A 47 34.30 17.15 -1.59
N GLY A 48 34.70 15.94 -1.23
CA GLY A 48 34.50 14.74 -2.04
C GLY A 48 33.08 14.20 -1.93
N ARG A 49 32.86 13.05 -2.59
CA ARG A 49 31.55 12.39 -2.61
C ARG A 49 31.06 11.98 -1.22
N SER A 50 31.97 11.54 -0.34
CA SER A 50 31.61 11.16 1.04
C SER A 50 31.05 12.35 1.82
N GLN A 51 31.68 13.53 1.73
CA GLN A 51 31.19 14.74 2.41
C GLN A 51 29.85 15.20 1.84
N GLN A 52 29.61 15.03 0.53
CA GLN A 52 28.31 15.32 -0.07
C GLN A 52 27.21 14.38 0.42
N ILE A 53 27.52 13.09 0.61
CA ILE A 53 26.58 12.12 1.19
C ILE A 53 26.29 12.47 2.65
N GLU A 54 27.32 12.78 3.45
CA GLU A 54 27.16 13.19 4.86
C GLU A 54 26.27 14.43 5.00
N ARG A 55 26.51 15.45 4.17
CA ARG A 55 25.62 16.61 4.08
C ARG A 55 24.19 16.20 3.78
N LEU A 56 23.98 15.35 2.78
CA LEU A 56 22.64 14.94 2.37
C LEU A 56 21.92 14.17 3.47
N LEU A 57 22.64 13.32 4.22
CA LEU A 57 22.11 12.60 5.37
C LEU A 57 21.80 13.52 6.56
N ALA A 58 22.60 14.58 6.75
CA ALA A 58 22.34 15.61 7.75
C ALA A 58 21.10 16.45 7.37
N LEU A 59 20.98 16.86 6.11
CA LEU A 59 19.79 17.55 5.60
C LEU A 59 18.55 16.67 5.72
N GLU A 60 18.64 15.38 5.40
CA GLU A 60 17.54 14.43 5.62
C GLU A 60 17.05 14.48 7.07
N CYS A 61 17.91 14.65 8.07
CA CYS A 61 17.52 14.71 9.48
C CYS A 61 16.77 15.99 9.89
N LEU A 62 16.85 17.07 9.12
CA LEU A 62 16.15 18.32 9.42
C LEU A 62 14.68 18.24 8.98
N ALA A 63 13.77 18.70 9.83
CA ALA A 63 12.33 18.68 9.55
C ALA A 63 11.96 19.44 8.26
N GLU A 64 12.64 20.57 7.98
CA GLU A 64 12.45 21.38 6.77
C GLU A 64 12.68 20.59 5.48
N TYR A 65 13.66 19.67 5.46
CA TYR A 65 14.08 19.00 4.22
C TYR A 65 13.64 17.55 4.14
N GLY A 66 13.66 16.81 5.25
CA GLY A 66 13.37 15.37 5.27
C GLY A 66 12.16 14.99 6.13
N GLY A 67 11.44 15.94 6.70
CA GLY A 67 10.26 15.71 7.54
C GLY A 67 10.57 15.14 8.90
N ASP A 68 9.56 14.67 9.61
CA ASP A 68 9.74 13.99 10.89
C ASP A 68 10.10 12.51 10.69
N ARG A 69 10.53 11.83 11.75
CA ARG A 69 10.67 10.37 11.68
C ARG A 69 9.27 9.75 11.74
N PRO A 70 8.94 8.77 10.87
CA PRO A 70 7.70 8.02 11.03
C PRO A 70 7.59 7.36 12.40
N ALA A 71 6.43 7.54 13.05
CA ALA A 71 6.01 6.67 14.13
C ALA A 71 5.88 5.25 13.57
N ILE A 72 6.70 4.34 14.07
CA ILE A 72 6.68 2.93 13.65
C ILE A 72 5.99 2.17 14.76
N LEU A 73 4.90 1.51 14.41
CA LEU A 73 3.92 0.96 15.35
C LEU A 73 4.50 -0.20 16.20
N HIS A 74 5.62 -0.80 15.78
CA HIS A 74 6.38 -1.76 16.60
C HIS A 74 7.90 -1.49 16.52
N PRO A 75 8.57 -1.19 17.65
CA PRO A 75 10.01 -0.91 17.67
C PRO A 75 10.90 -2.14 17.41
N ASP A 76 10.43 -3.34 17.75
CA ASP A 76 11.30 -4.49 18.05
C ASP A 76 11.18 -5.72 17.15
N SER A 77 10.39 -5.68 16.07
CA SER A 77 10.44 -6.76 15.08
C SER A 77 10.88 -6.22 13.71
N ASP A 78 12.01 -6.74 13.22
CA ASP A 78 12.42 -6.55 11.82
C ASP A 78 11.46 -7.26 10.84
N GLU A 79 10.52 -8.07 11.35
CA GLU A 79 9.61 -8.93 10.58
C GLU A 79 8.20 -8.35 10.43
N ALA A 80 7.66 -7.65 11.43
CA ALA A 80 6.38 -6.95 11.35
C ALA A 80 6.61 -5.44 11.25
N VAL A 81 7.12 -5.00 10.09
CA VAL A 81 7.16 -3.58 9.76
C VAL A 81 5.73 -3.11 9.46
N ALA A 82 4.95 -2.88 10.51
CA ALA A 82 3.83 -1.98 10.47
C ALA A 82 4.42 -0.59 10.16
N GLY A 83 4.36 -0.22 8.88
CA GLY A 83 4.78 1.11 8.43
C GLY A 83 3.91 2.19 9.06
N PRO A 84 4.29 3.48 8.95
CA PRO A 84 3.40 4.57 9.30
C PRO A 84 2.04 4.46 8.60
N ASP A 85 1.04 5.18 9.10
CA ASP A 85 -0.22 5.38 8.37
C ASP A 85 0.03 6.16 7.08
N TRP A 86 0.32 5.42 6.02
CA TRP A 86 0.61 5.93 4.68
C TRP A 86 -0.61 6.58 4.00
N HIS A 87 -1.81 6.50 4.59
CA HIS A 87 -3.02 7.11 4.05
C HIS A 87 -3.17 8.58 4.45
N ARG A 88 -2.33 9.11 5.36
CA ARG A 88 -2.30 10.56 5.61
C ARG A 88 -1.64 11.27 4.42
N ASP A 89 -2.39 12.15 3.75
CA ASP A 89 -1.98 12.89 2.54
C ASP A 89 -0.67 13.70 2.69
N ALA A 90 -0.22 13.95 3.92
CA ALA A 90 1.02 14.66 4.24
C ALA A 90 2.34 13.88 3.98
N TRP A 91 2.29 12.58 3.69
CA TRP A 91 3.52 11.75 3.60
C TRP A 91 4.43 12.07 2.42
N PRO A 92 3.95 12.15 1.17
CA PRO A 92 4.81 12.34 0.00
C PRO A 92 5.47 13.73 -0.02
N GLU A 93 4.78 14.75 0.49
CA GLU A 93 5.23 16.15 0.43
C GLU A 93 6.22 16.50 1.53
N HIS A 94 6.00 15.98 2.74
CA HIS A 94 6.79 16.39 3.91
C HIS A 94 7.94 15.45 4.27
N HIS A 95 7.95 14.20 3.80
CA HIS A 95 9.00 13.24 4.15
C HIS A 95 9.87 12.90 2.94
N ARG A 96 11.19 13.11 3.08
CA ARG A 96 12.16 12.82 2.03
C ARG A 96 13.33 12.01 2.57
N TRP A 97 13.87 11.16 1.72
CA TRP A 97 14.97 10.27 2.03
C TRP A 97 16.15 10.51 1.09
N ALA A 98 17.35 10.40 1.65
CA ALA A 98 18.58 10.63 0.91
C ALA A 98 18.94 9.44 0.00
N CYS A 99 19.10 9.71 -1.29
CA CYS A 99 19.75 8.79 -2.21
C CYS A 99 21.26 9.09 -2.29
N ALA A 100 22.10 8.18 -1.81
CA ALA A 100 23.55 8.31 -1.86
C ALA A 100 24.14 8.15 -3.28
N CYS A 101 23.32 7.79 -4.27
CA CYS A 101 23.73 7.65 -5.66
C CYS A 101 23.52 8.96 -6.45
N CYS A 102 22.28 9.43 -6.59
CA CYS A 102 22.00 10.69 -7.30
C CYS A 102 22.13 11.95 -6.42
N LEU A 103 22.43 11.78 -5.12
CA LEU A 103 22.60 12.88 -4.16
C LEU A 103 21.35 13.78 -4.02
N ARG A 104 20.16 13.20 -4.16
CA ARG A 104 18.87 13.89 -4.02
C ARG A 104 18.09 13.41 -2.79
N LEU A 105 17.32 14.32 -2.21
CA LEU A 105 16.26 14.01 -1.25
C LEU A 105 14.97 13.71 -2.03
N LEU A 106 14.52 12.47 -1.97
CA LEU A 106 13.38 11.98 -2.75
C LEU A 106 12.28 11.44 -1.82
N PRO A 107 11.00 11.54 -2.18
CA PRO A 107 9.92 10.90 -1.42
C PRO A 107 10.07 9.37 -1.37
N HIS A 108 9.42 8.71 -0.40
CA HIS A 108 9.57 7.27 -0.20
C HIS A 108 9.18 6.42 -1.41
N ILE A 109 8.29 6.92 -2.29
CA ILE A 109 7.83 6.22 -3.49
C ILE A 109 8.98 5.89 -4.46
N HIS A 110 10.09 6.62 -4.37
CA HIS A 110 11.30 6.35 -5.14
C HIS A 110 12.21 5.29 -4.52
N PHE A 111 11.84 4.68 -3.41
CA PHE A 111 12.64 3.65 -2.75
C PHE A 111 11.80 2.40 -2.52
N SER A 112 12.45 1.32 -2.09
CA SER A 112 11.74 0.21 -1.48
C SER A 112 11.50 0.51 -0.01
N ASN A 113 10.23 0.65 0.39
CA ASN A 113 9.89 0.99 1.77
C ASN A 113 10.31 -0.10 2.76
N HIS A 114 10.30 -1.37 2.34
CA HIS A 114 10.83 -2.45 3.18
C HIS A 114 12.32 -2.25 3.48
N PHE A 115 13.10 -1.72 2.53
CA PHE A 115 14.49 -1.36 2.79
C PHE A 115 14.59 -0.10 3.65
N LEU A 116 13.83 0.96 3.35
CA LEU A 116 13.86 2.22 4.11
C LEU A 116 13.55 2.04 5.60
N LEU A 117 12.65 1.12 5.94
CA LEU A 117 12.15 0.96 7.30
C LEU A 117 12.99 0.00 8.15
N ARG A 118 13.87 -0.81 7.54
CA ARG A 118 14.83 -1.65 8.26
C ARG A 118 15.72 -0.79 9.15
N ARG A 119 16.04 -1.29 10.35
CA ARG A 119 16.80 -0.58 11.39
C ARG A 119 18.06 0.10 10.84
N GLN A 120 18.83 -0.56 9.98
CA GLN A 120 20.09 -0.05 9.43
C GLN A 120 19.93 1.09 8.41
N TYR A 121 18.77 1.23 7.76
CA TYR A 121 18.51 2.23 6.71
C TYR A 121 17.55 3.34 7.16
N ARG A 122 16.94 3.16 8.34
CA ARG A 122 15.97 4.06 8.91
C ARG A 122 16.59 5.40 9.28
N LYS A 123 15.82 6.47 9.08
CA LYS A 123 16.13 7.81 9.59
C LYS A 123 16.18 7.80 11.13
N PRO A 124 17.19 8.44 11.75
CA PRO A 124 17.27 8.60 13.20
C PRO A 124 16.13 9.48 13.74
N GLY A 125 15.88 9.40 15.05
CA GLY A 125 14.95 10.30 15.71
C GLY A 125 15.52 11.72 15.81
N LEU A 126 14.66 12.73 15.86
CA LEU A 126 15.07 14.11 16.14
C LEU A 126 15.80 14.17 17.48
N GLY A 127 16.94 14.88 17.51
CA GLY A 127 17.77 15.03 18.71
C GLY A 127 18.60 13.79 19.09
N SER A 128 18.55 12.70 18.32
CA SER A 128 19.41 11.54 18.60
C SER A 128 20.87 11.80 18.18
N PRO A 129 21.86 11.19 18.84
CA PRO A 129 23.27 11.34 18.45
C PRO A 129 23.54 10.97 16.98
N GLU A 130 22.79 10.00 16.45
CA GLU A 130 22.88 9.56 15.05
C GLU A 130 22.29 10.57 14.04
N ALA A 131 21.50 11.53 14.51
CA ALA A 131 20.95 12.62 13.70
C ALA A 131 21.93 13.80 13.55
N ALA A 132 22.96 13.91 14.40
CA ALA A 132 23.98 14.95 14.37
C ALA A 132 25.39 14.36 14.11
N PRO A 133 25.63 13.75 12.93
CA PRO A 133 26.94 13.18 12.65
C PRO A 133 28.01 14.26 12.51
N LEU A 134 29.15 14.05 13.15
CA LEU A 134 30.38 14.78 12.84
C LEU A 134 30.88 14.36 11.44
N THR A 135 31.48 15.29 10.72
CA THR A 135 31.94 15.05 9.33
C THR A 135 33.17 14.15 9.31
N SER A 136 33.36 13.42 8.22
CA SER A 136 34.58 12.62 7.99
C SER A 136 35.71 13.39 7.30
N TRP A 137 35.63 14.73 7.23
CA TRP A 137 36.59 15.57 6.50
C TRP A 137 38.05 15.30 6.88
N GLU A 138 38.33 14.89 8.12
CA GLU A 138 39.61 14.25 8.47
C GLU A 138 39.47 12.85 9.12
N PRO A 139 40.28 11.86 8.70
CA PRO A 139 40.17 10.47 9.17
C PRO A 139 40.50 10.21 10.66
N GLY A 140 40.95 11.22 11.42
CA GLY A 140 41.54 11.03 12.76
C GLY A 140 40.68 11.46 13.95
N LEU A 141 39.70 12.35 13.76
CA LEU A 141 38.88 12.90 14.85
C LEU A 141 37.44 12.37 14.85
N GLY A 142 36.86 12.10 13.67
CA GLY A 142 35.50 11.55 13.54
C GLY A 142 35.33 10.11 14.08
N ARG A 143 36.42 9.40 14.38
CA ARG A 143 36.36 8.06 15.01
C ARG A 143 36.47 8.08 16.54
N ARG A 144 36.84 9.20 17.17
CA ARG A 144 37.08 9.21 18.63
C ARG A 144 35.79 9.18 19.47
N ALA A 145 34.63 9.47 18.88
CA ALA A 145 33.34 9.28 19.54
C ALA A 145 32.77 7.84 19.39
N GLY A 146 33.42 6.94 18.62
CA GLY A 146 32.90 5.59 18.34
C GLY A 146 33.85 4.43 18.63
N GLN A 147 35.10 4.69 19.05
CA GLN A 147 36.14 3.64 19.09
C GLN A 147 36.24 2.78 20.36
N ASN A 148 35.37 2.98 21.37
CA ASN A 148 35.24 2.02 22.48
C ASN A 148 34.23 0.88 22.22
N GLY A 149 33.76 0.71 20.98
CA GLY A 149 32.67 -0.22 20.65
C GLY A 149 32.96 -1.20 19.52
N ARG A 150 34.15 -1.83 19.45
CA ARG A 150 34.45 -2.90 18.47
C ARG A 150 33.60 -4.19 18.64
N HIS A 151 32.44 -4.12 19.30
CA HIS A 151 31.48 -5.21 19.46
C HIS A 151 29.99 -4.81 19.33
N ARG A 152 29.62 -3.63 18.75
CA ARG A 152 28.21 -3.19 18.68
C ARG A 152 27.72 -2.58 17.35
N ASP A 153 28.45 -2.75 16.25
CA ASP A 153 28.08 -2.15 14.94
C ASP A 153 26.76 -2.69 14.34
N SER A 154 26.23 -3.81 14.83
CA SER A 154 24.94 -4.38 14.41
C SER A 154 23.70 -3.80 15.11
N GLN A 155 23.86 -2.88 16.07
CA GLN A 155 22.73 -2.32 16.85
C GLN A 155 22.43 -0.83 16.60
N GLN A 156 23.29 -0.08 15.89
CA GLN A 156 23.02 1.35 15.65
C GLN A 156 21.89 1.55 14.63
N LEU A 157 21.04 2.54 14.85
CA LEU A 157 19.96 2.87 13.92
C LEU A 157 20.51 3.71 12.76
N GLY A 158 20.19 3.35 11.52
CA GLY A 158 20.54 4.17 10.35
C GLY A 158 22.02 4.16 9.93
N TRP A 159 22.85 3.22 10.41
CA TRP A 159 24.28 3.15 10.07
C TRP A 159 24.57 2.92 8.58
N ALA A 160 23.64 2.27 7.86
CA ALA A 160 23.75 1.97 6.44
C ALA A 160 23.06 3.01 5.54
N ARG A 161 22.57 4.13 6.09
CA ARG A 161 21.86 5.17 5.32
C ARG A 161 22.66 5.71 4.13
N GLY A 162 23.97 5.86 4.28
CA GLY A 162 24.88 6.31 3.21
C GLY A 162 25.04 5.32 2.05
N ARG A 163 24.43 4.12 2.14
CA ARG A 163 24.40 3.11 1.07
C ARG A 163 23.06 3.06 0.33
N ARG A 164 22.06 3.85 0.74
CA ARG A 164 20.72 3.84 0.12
C ARG A 164 20.75 4.37 -1.30
N LYS A 165 20.00 3.70 -2.17
CA LYS A 165 19.80 4.06 -3.58
C LYS A 165 18.30 4.11 -3.86
N CYS A 166 17.87 5.08 -4.65
CA CYS A 166 16.50 5.08 -5.15
C CYS A 166 16.34 4.04 -6.25
N ASN A 167 15.10 3.65 -6.53
CA ASN A 167 14.71 2.65 -7.52
C ASN A 167 15.30 2.98 -8.89
N GLU A 168 15.30 4.25 -9.30
CA GLU A 168 15.88 4.66 -10.58
C GLU A 168 17.41 4.51 -10.62
N CYS A 169 18.12 4.88 -9.56
CA CYS A 169 19.56 4.66 -9.50
C CYS A 169 19.92 3.17 -9.46
N MET A 170 19.11 2.34 -8.80
CA MET A 170 19.30 0.88 -8.83
C MET A 170 19.07 0.32 -10.23
N PHE A 171 18.02 0.78 -10.93
CA PHE A 171 17.73 0.40 -12.32
C PHE A 171 18.88 0.75 -13.27
N GLN A 172 19.33 2.01 -13.28
CA GLN A 172 20.42 2.49 -14.17
C GLN A 172 21.74 1.75 -13.96
N ARG A 173 21.93 1.14 -12.79
CA ARG A 173 23.12 0.36 -12.44
C ARG A 173 22.98 -1.14 -12.72
N GLY A 174 21.85 -1.58 -13.28
CA GLY A 174 21.55 -2.99 -13.51
C GLY A 174 21.36 -3.79 -12.22
N GLU A 175 20.96 -3.13 -11.12
CA GLU A 175 20.77 -3.78 -9.81
C GLU A 175 19.34 -4.32 -9.64
N LEU A 176 18.44 -4.07 -10.59
CA LEU A 176 17.04 -4.52 -10.57
C LEU A 176 16.73 -5.51 -11.71
N GLY A 177 15.68 -6.33 -11.56
CA GLY A 177 15.18 -7.20 -12.63
C GLY A 177 15.91 -8.53 -12.82
N HIS A 178 16.93 -8.84 -12.02
CA HIS A 178 17.81 -10.01 -12.23
C HIS A 178 17.61 -11.20 -11.28
N THR A 179 16.60 -11.19 -10.41
CA THR A 179 16.40 -12.29 -9.43
C THR A 179 15.00 -12.87 -9.52
N VAL A 180 14.89 -14.05 -10.13
CA VAL A 180 13.73 -14.94 -10.03
C VAL A 180 14.16 -16.09 -9.11
N GLN A 181 14.14 -15.88 -7.79
CA GLN A 181 14.31 -17.01 -6.88
C GLN A 181 13.05 -17.89 -6.93
N ARG A 182 13.21 -19.08 -7.51
CA ARG A 182 12.17 -20.06 -7.84
C ARG A 182 11.42 -20.63 -6.61
N TRP A 183 11.90 -20.40 -5.39
CA TRP A 183 11.41 -21.07 -4.18
C TRP A 183 10.82 -20.17 -3.08
N LEU A 184 10.97 -18.84 -3.13
CA LEU A 184 10.40 -17.91 -2.13
C LEU A 184 9.72 -16.66 -2.74
N GLY A 185 9.36 -16.71 -4.03
CA GLY A 185 8.19 -15.98 -4.55
C GLY A 185 8.30 -14.46 -4.61
N TYR A 186 9.49 -13.91 -4.87
CA TYR A 186 9.65 -12.47 -5.02
C TYR A 186 10.19 -12.09 -6.40
N PRO A 187 9.36 -11.70 -7.38
CA PRO A 187 9.88 -11.27 -8.67
C PRO A 187 10.23 -9.78 -8.62
N HIS A 188 11.48 -9.49 -8.96
CA HIS A 188 11.95 -8.13 -9.19
C HIS A 188 11.54 -7.58 -10.57
N GLY A 189 10.55 -8.19 -11.23
CA GLY A 189 10.19 -7.90 -12.62
C GLY A 189 11.22 -8.44 -13.61
N THR A 190 11.25 -7.85 -14.81
CA THR A 190 12.31 -8.05 -15.81
C THR A 190 13.30 -6.88 -15.76
N PRO A 191 14.46 -6.99 -16.41
CA PRO A 191 15.36 -5.85 -16.57
C PRO A 191 14.70 -4.66 -17.27
N GLU A 192 13.75 -4.88 -18.17
CA GLU A 192 13.03 -3.79 -18.86
C GLU A 192 11.90 -3.19 -18.00
N VAL A 193 11.21 -4.04 -17.25
CA VAL A 193 10.07 -3.66 -16.41
C VAL A 193 10.32 -4.15 -14.99
N PRO A 194 11.20 -3.48 -14.24
CA PRO A 194 11.50 -3.85 -12.87
C PRO A 194 10.31 -3.57 -11.95
N ILE A 195 10.11 -4.48 -10.98
CA ILE A 195 9.07 -4.40 -9.95
C ILE A 195 9.75 -4.35 -8.58
N GLN A 196 9.35 -3.41 -7.72
CA GLN A 196 9.92 -3.20 -6.39
C GLN A 196 8.83 -3.15 -5.31
N ILE A 197 9.08 -3.73 -4.13
CA ILE A 197 8.20 -3.62 -2.96
C ILE A 197 8.13 -2.14 -2.60
N SER A 198 6.90 -1.65 -2.45
CA SER A 198 6.59 -0.34 -1.88
C SER A 198 6.14 -0.49 -0.42
N ARG A 199 5.15 0.28 0.00
CA ARG A 199 4.48 0.24 1.30
C ARG A 199 3.53 -0.95 1.48
N ARG A 200 3.21 -1.24 2.72
CA ARG A 200 2.05 -2.06 3.10
C ARG A 200 0.88 -1.14 3.46
N LEU A 201 -0.30 -1.37 2.89
CA LEU A 201 -1.50 -0.59 3.14
C LEU A 201 -2.64 -1.49 3.62
N ALA A 202 -3.37 -1.05 4.64
CA ALA A 202 -4.66 -1.66 4.94
C ALA A 202 -5.68 -1.21 3.88
N PHE A 203 -6.39 -2.17 3.29
CA PHE A 203 -7.52 -1.92 2.42
C PHE A 203 -8.71 -2.72 2.92
N LYS A 204 -9.88 -2.10 2.95
CA LYS A 204 -11.11 -2.77 3.38
C LYS A 204 -11.54 -3.82 2.34
N THR A 205 -11.35 -3.51 1.05
CA THR A 205 -11.79 -4.35 -0.07
C THR A 205 -10.77 -4.42 -1.21
N LEU A 206 -10.97 -5.37 -2.13
CA LEU A 206 -10.24 -5.44 -3.39
C LEU A 206 -10.47 -4.20 -4.27
N LEU A 207 -11.68 -3.62 -4.21
CA LEU A 207 -12.01 -2.38 -4.91
C LEU A 207 -11.12 -1.24 -4.42
N ASP A 208 -10.94 -1.06 -3.11
CA ASP A 208 -10.10 0.01 -2.56
C ASP A 208 -8.61 -0.14 -2.96
N ARG A 209 -8.14 -1.37 -3.14
CA ARG A 209 -6.76 -1.65 -3.53
C ARG A 209 -6.47 -1.22 -4.97
N TYR A 210 -7.36 -1.62 -5.89
CA TYR A 210 -7.16 -1.45 -7.33
C TYR A 210 -7.76 -0.15 -7.87
N PHE A 211 -8.84 0.34 -7.23
CA PHE A 211 -9.58 1.54 -7.58
C PHE A 211 -9.72 2.50 -6.39
N PRO A 212 -8.60 2.89 -5.73
CA PRO A 212 -8.65 3.79 -4.58
C PRO A 212 -9.32 5.13 -4.92
N GLY A 213 -10.28 5.55 -4.10
CA GLY A 213 -10.98 6.82 -4.26
C GLY A 213 -11.92 6.88 -5.46
N LEU A 214 -12.19 5.76 -6.15
CA LEU A 214 -13.14 5.73 -7.26
C LEU A 214 -14.53 6.22 -6.83
N GLU A 215 -14.93 5.93 -5.59
CA GLU A 215 -16.22 6.36 -5.03
C GLU A 215 -16.46 7.87 -5.12
N ALA A 216 -15.40 8.68 -5.04
CA ALA A 216 -15.50 10.14 -5.19
C ALA A 216 -15.78 10.59 -6.63
N SER A 217 -15.63 9.70 -7.60
CA SER A 217 -15.88 9.94 -9.03
C SER A 217 -17.21 9.35 -9.52
N LEU A 218 -17.94 8.63 -8.65
CA LEU A 218 -19.19 7.95 -9.00
C LEU A 218 -20.41 8.80 -8.59
N GLU A 219 -21.44 8.79 -9.42
CA GLU A 219 -22.76 9.38 -9.16
C GLU A 219 -23.51 8.65 -8.04
N SER A 220 -23.32 7.32 -7.95
CA SER A 220 -23.82 6.47 -6.85
C SER A 220 -23.28 6.86 -5.47
N GLY A 221 -22.25 7.72 -5.43
CA GLY A 221 -21.71 8.27 -4.20
C GLY A 221 -20.90 7.26 -3.37
N PRO A 222 -20.49 7.66 -2.15
CA PRO A 222 -19.70 6.81 -1.28
C PRO A 222 -20.51 5.59 -0.85
N ARG A 223 -19.79 4.49 -0.63
CA ARG A 223 -20.37 3.26 -0.07
C ARG A 223 -21.18 3.55 1.21
N PRO A 224 -22.37 2.96 1.38
CA PRO A 224 -23.20 3.24 2.56
C PRO A 224 -22.61 2.64 3.84
N PHE A 225 -21.97 1.46 3.74
CA PHE A 225 -21.38 0.75 4.85
C PHE A 225 -19.98 0.17 4.51
N PRO A 226 -19.12 -0.05 5.51
CA PRO A 226 -17.89 -0.82 5.32
C PRO A 226 -18.24 -2.27 4.92
N LEU A 227 -17.70 -2.77 3.81
CA LEU A 227 -17.87 -4.19 3.47
C LEU A 227 -17.16 -5.04 4.53
N ARG A 228 -17.91 -5.94 5.17
CA ARG A 228 -17.37 -6.87 6.17
C ARG A 228 -16.48 -7.88 5.48
N ASN A 229 -15.17 -7.75 5.67
CA ASN A 229 -14.21 -8.65 5.06
C ASN A 229 -14.04 -9.91 5.92
N ARG A 230 -13.89 -11.09 5.31
CA ARG A 230 -13.34 -12.25 6.03
C ARG A 230 -11.89 -11.93 6.38
N SER A 231 -11.49 -12.14 7.64
CA SER A 231 -10.11 -11.96 8.08
C SER A 231 -9.14 -12.72 7.18
N ILE A 232 -8.03 -12.08 6.83
CA ILE A 232 -7.01 -12.61 5.93
C ILE A 232 -6.12 -13.53 6.79
N SER A 233 -6.38 -14.84 6.74
CA SER A 233 -5.49 -15.84 7.35
C SER A 233 -4.36 -16.20 6.37
N ARG A 234 -3.09 -15.97 6.77
CA ARG A 234 -1.90 -16.58 6.16
C ARG A 234 -0.87 -16.95 7.23
N ALA A 235 -0.10 -17.99 6.95
CA ALA A 235 1.02 -18.41 7.79
C ALA A 235 2.19 -17.41 7.83
N ASP A 236 2.31 -16.49 6.85
CA ASP A 236 3.45 -15.57 6.67
C ASP A 236 3.11 -14.07 6.86
N VAL A 237 1.89 -13.72 7.29
CA VAL A 237 1.48 -12.32 7.54
C VAL A 237 0.50 -12.25 8.72
N PHE A 238 0.91 -11.62 9.81
CA PHE A 238 0.12 -11.46 11.04
C PHE A 238 -0.82 -10.23 11.06
N GLU A 239 -0.95 -9.48 9.94
CA GLU A 239 -1.75 -8.25 9.89
C GLU A 239 -2.49 -8.08 8.55
N GLU A 240 -3.66 -7.44 8.59
CA GLU A 240 -4.64 -7.18 7.52
C GLU A 240 -4.15 -6.26 6.37
N THR A 241 -2.84 -6.16 6.15
CA THR A 241 -2.22 -5.20 5.23
C THR A 241 -1.77 -5.85 3.91
N TRP A 242 -1.86 -5.07 2.83
CA TRP A 242 -1.48 -5.47 1.48
C TRP A 242 -0.15 -4.86 1.09
N THR A 243 0.77 -5.69 0.61
CA THR A 243 2.01 -5.21 -0.02
C THR A 243 1.69 -4.56 -1.36
N MET A 244 2.08 -3.29 -1.50
CA MET A 244 2.04 -2.53 -2.74
C MET A 244 3.37 -2.67 -3.48
N TYR A 245 3.33 -2.46 -4.80
CA TYR A 245 4.50 -2.57 -5.67
C TYR A 245 4.63 -1.33 -6.54
N MET A 246 5.87 -0.87 -6.71
CA MET A 246 6.24 0.13 -7.73
C MET A 246 6.76 -0.59 -8.96
N VAL A 247 6.39 -0.09 -10.13
CA VAL A 247 6.77 -0.64 -11.43
C VAL A 247 7.28 0.53 -12.28
N ARG A 248 8.43 0.35 -12.92
CA ARG A 248 8.95 1.33 -13.89
C ARG A 248 8.27 1.09 -15.22
N CYS A 249 7.60 2.11 -15.76
CA CYS A 249 6.97 1.99 -17.07
C CYS A 249 8.04 2.07 -18.18
N PRO A 250 8.15 1.11 -19.10
CA PRO A 250 9.13 1.18 -20.20
C PRO A 250 8.82 2.31 -21.20
N GLY A 251 7.56 2.70 -21.37
CA GLY A 251 7.17 3.74 -22.33
C GLY A 251 7.31 5.20 -21.88
N CYS A 252 7.40 5.47 -20.57
CA CYS A 252 7.61 6.83 -20.04
C CYS A 252 8.71 6.91 -18.98
N GLU A 253 9.29 5.79 -18.58
CA GLU A 253 10.39 5.70 -17.62
C GLU A 253 10.05 6.11 -16.17
N HIS A 254 8.77 6.42 -15.90
CA HIS A 254 8.32 6.78 -14.56
C HIS A 254 8.02 5.55 -13.72
N TRP A 255 8.36 5.64 -12.43
CA TRP A 255 7.96 4.68 -11.41
C TRP A 255 6.56 5.00 -10.95
N GLN A 256 5.64 4.05 -11.12
CA GLN A 256 4.26 4.19 -10.69
C GLN A 256 3.84 2.95 -9.91
N GLU A 257 2.80 3.08 -9.09
CA GLU A 257 2.26 1.90 -8.42
C GLU A 257 1.67 0.93 -9.43
N GLN A 258 1.75 -0.37 -9.12
CA GLN A 258 1.29 -1.44 -9.99
C GLN A 258 -0.15 -1.28 -10.50
N ARG A 259 -1.04 -0.63 -9.73
CA ARG A 259 -2.42 -0.30 -10.16
C ARG A 259 -2.50 0.66 -11.34
N ALA A 260 -1.44 1.41 -11.65
CA ALA A 260 -1.34 2.21 -12.86
C ALA A 260 -1.10 1.35 -14.11
N PHE A 261 -0.89 0.05 -13.92
CA PHE A 261 -0.69 -0.93 -14.97
C PHE A 261 -1.85 -1.93 -14.98
N ARG A 262 -2.05 -2.63 -16.09
CA ARG A 262 -3.20 -3.53 -16.28
C ARG A 262 -2.83 -5.00 -16.12
N PHE A 263 -2.03 -5.28 -15.10
CA PHE A 263 -1.65 -6.62 -14.67
C PHE A 263 -1.76 -6.76 -13.14
N GLY A 264 -2.05 -7.97 -12.69
CA GLY A 264 -2.48 -8.23 -11.31
C GLY A 264 -3.34 -9.49 -11.27
N GLY A 265 -3.54 -10.04 -10.07
CA GLY A 265 -4.48 -11.12 -9.85
C GLY A 265 -5.41 -10.80 -8.69
N LEU A 266 -6.58 -11.41 -8.77
CA LEU A 266 -7.76 -11.07 -7.95
C LEU A 266 -7.64 -11.57 -6.51
N SER A 267 -6.77 -12.55 -6.29
CA SER A 267 -6.62 -13.16 -4.97
C SER A 267 -6.23 -12.12 -3.93
N LYS A 268 -6.84 -12.25 -2.74
CA LYS A 268 -6.43 -11.57 -1.51
C LYS A 268 -4.96 -11.72 -1.19
N HIS A 269 -4.30 -12.65 -1.87
CA HIS A 269 -2.92 -13.01 -1.65
C HIS A 269 -1.97 -12.74 -2.79
N TRP A 270 -2.47 -12.12 -3.86
CA TRP A 270 -1.73 -11.99 -5.08
C TRP A 270 -0.46 -11.15 -4.89
N LYS A 271 0.66 -11.81 -5.17
CA LYS A 271 1.98 -11.23 -5.39
C LYS A 271 2.22 -11.31 -6.91
N PRO A 272 2.85 -10.33 -7.55
CA PRO A 272 3.38 -10.53 -8.90
C PRO A 272 4.21 -11.80 -8.88
N MET A 273 4.03 -12.69 -9.86
CA MET A 273 4.82 -13.90 -10.05
C MET A 273 4.92 -14.14 -11.56
N LEU A 274 6.14 -14.31 -12.04
CA LEU A 274 6.41 -14.74 -13.41
C LEU A 274 6.27 -16.26 -13.47
N ASP A 275 5.63 -16.78 -14.53
CA ASP A 275 5.70 -18.19 -14.86
C ASP A 275 7.02 -18.52 -15.60
N GLU A 276 7.19 -19.79 -15.99
CA GLU A 276 8.40 -20.27 -16.66
C GLU A 276 8.66 -19.55 -18.00
N ASP A 277 7.61 -19.00 -18.61
CA ASP A 277 7.64 -18.29 -19.89
C ASP A 277 7.87 -16.77 -19.72
N ARG A 278 8.22 -16.31 -18.51
CA ARG A 278 8.26 -14.87 -18.14
C ARG A 278 6.94 -14.13 -18.34
N GLN A 279 5.83 -14.87 -18.37
CA GLN A 279 4.51 -14.28 -18.46
C GLN A 279 4.01 -13.98 -17.05
N LEU A 280 3.27 -12.89 -16.90
CA LEU A 280 2.48 -12.71 -15.70
C LEU A 280 1.19 -13.51 -15.82
N ARG A 281 0.92 -14.38 -14.84
CA ARG A 281 -0.42 -14.95 -14.67
C ARG A 281 -1.38 -13.82 -14.33
N ARG A 282 -2.25 -13.49 -15.29
CA ARG A 282 -3.34 -12.53 -15.09
C ARG A 282 -4.45 -13.13 -14.24
N TYR A 283 -5.33 -12.25 -13.75
CA TYR A 283 -6.64 -12.63 -13.23
C TYR A 283 -7.30 -13.71 -14.11
N ARG A 284 -7.79 -14.79 -13.50
CA ARG A 284 -8.64 -15.75 -14.19
C ARG A 284 -9.98 -15.04 -14.40
N GLU A 285 -10.25 -14.60 -15.62
CA GLU A 285 -11.61 -14.29 -16.02
C GLU A 285 -12.36 -15.64 -15.98
N PRO A 286 -13.44 -15.77 -15.20
CA PRO A 286 -14.16 -17.04 -15.09
C PRO A 286 -14.77 -17.51 -16.43
N GLN A 287 -14.81 -16.63 -17.43
CA GLN A 287 -15.45 -16.84 -18.73
C GLN A 287 -14.48 -16.83 -19.93
N THR A 288 -13.18 -16.56 -19.72
CA THR A 288 -12.17 -16.73 -20.80
C THR A 288 -11.26 -17.90 -20.48
N GLU A 289 -11.57 -19.04 -21.09
CA GLU A 289 -10.58 -20.07 -21.32
C GLU A 289 -10.06 -19.94 -22.77
N PRO A 290 -8.73 -19.81 -22.98
CA PRO A 290 -7.66 -19.79 -21.98
C PRO A 290 -7.45 -18.41 -21.30
N PRO A 291 -6.80 -18.36 -20.12
CA PRO A 291 -6.44 -17.11 -19.46
C PRO A 291 -5.58 -16.24 -20.37
N ILE A 292 -5.90 -14.94 -20.43
CA ILE A 292 -5.12 -13.96 -21.19
C ILE A 292 -3.74 -13.80 -20.54
N ARG A 293 -2.69 -14.32 -21.18
CA ARG A 293 -1.30 -14.09 -20.78
C ARG A 293 -0.84 -12.72 -21.26
N VAL A 294 -0.10 -12.01 -20.41
CA VAL A 294 0.47 -10.70 -20.74
C VAL A 294 1.97 -10.77 -20.51
N MET A 295 2.73 -10.46 -21.56
CA MET A 295 4.17 -10.29 -21.46
C MET A 295 4.46 -9.07 -20.59
N LEU A 296 5.29 -9.23 -19.56
CA LEU A 296 5.58 -8.12 -18.65
C LEU A 296 6.19 -6.92 -19.40
N ASP A 297 7.01 -7.19 -20.42
CA ASP A 297 7.70 -6.17 -21.22
C ASP A 297 6.74 -5.34 -22.10
N GLU A 298 5.53 -5.85 -22.37
CA GLU A 298 4.47 -5.14 -23.10
C GLU A 298 3.61 -4.25 -22.20
N VAL A 299 3.77 -4.36 -20.88
CA VAL A 299 2.93 -3.61 -19.95
C VAL A 299 3.28 -2.13 -20.01
N ARG A 300 2.24 -1.30 -20.07
CA ARG A 300 2.31 0.17 -20.03
C ARG A 300 1.50 0.72 -18.86
N CYS A 301 1.92 1.86 -18.32
CA CYS A 301 1.08 2.64 -17.42
C CYS A 301 -0.13 3.22 -18.18
N ASN A 302 -1.14 3.71 -17.47
CA ASN A 302 -2.39 4.22 -18.07
C ASN A 302 -2.15 5.23 -19.19
N ARG A 303 -1.27 6.21 -18.95
CA ARG A 303 -0.93 7.25 -19.93
C ARG A 303 -0.29 6.69 -21.19
N CYS A 304 0.74 5.88 -21.03
CA CYS A 304 1.40 5.23 -22.16
C CYS A 304 0.42 4.33 -22.92
N PHE A 305 -0.42 3.60 -22.19
CA PHE A 305 -1.44 2.75 -22.77
C PHE A 305 -2.45 3.55 -23.61
N VAL A 306 -2.95 4.68 -23.10
CA VAL A 306 -3.87 5.57 -23.82
C VAL A 306 -3.22 6.18 -25.06
N ARG A 307 -1.95 6.60 -24.95
CA ARG A 307 -1.20 7.12 -26.11
C ARG A 307 -1.06 6.08 -27.23
N GLU A 308 -0.90 4.81 -26.88
CA GLU A 308 -0.74 3.72 -27.84
C GLU A 308 -2.07 3.16 -28.36
N ASN A 309 -3.12 3.10 -27.53
CA ASN A 309 -4.35 2.34 -27.81
C ASN A 309 -5.63 3.18 -27.77
N GLY A 310 -5.55 4.45 -27.39
CA GLY A 310 -6.70 5.34 -27.20
C GLY A 310 -7.41 5.18 -25.85
N ARG A 311 -8.26 6.17 -25.53
CA ARG A 311 -9.05 6.21 -24.28
C ARG A 311 -10.06 5.06 -24.20
N ASP A 312 -10.75 4.77 -25.30
CA ASP A 312 -11.78 3.73 -25.34
C ASP A 312 -11.22 2.34 -25.00
N ALA A 313 -10.00 2.05 -25.46
CA ALA A 313 -9.32 0.79 -25.13
C ALA A 313 -8.99 0.70 -23.63
N LEU A 314 -8.58 1.83 -23.01
CA LEU A 314 -8.35 1.88 -21.57
C LEU A 314 -9.65 1.68 -20.81
N GLY A 315 -10.73 2.34 -21.23
CA GLY A 315 -12.06 2.20 -20.66
C GLY A 315 -12.53 0.74 -20.66
N ARG A 316 -12.41 0.04 -21.80
CA ARG A 316 -12.74 -1.40 -21.90
C ARG A 316 -11.90 -2.27 -20.95
N LYS A 317 -10.59 -2.01 -20.84
CA LYS A 317 -9.72 -2.77 -19.93
C LYS A 317 -10.05 -2.52 -18.47
N LEU A 318 -10.35 -1.27 -18.12
CA LEU A 318 -10.73 -0.87 -16.77
C LEU A 318 -12.08 -1.44 -16.36
N LEU A 319 -13.08 -1.30 -17.21
CA LEU A 319 -14.42 -1.83 -16.99
C LEU A 319 -14.38 -3.34 -16.77
N ARG A 320 -13.65 -4.06 -17.63
CA ARG A 320 -13.46 -5.51 -17.49
C ARG A 320 -12.86 -5.88 -16.13
N PHE A 321 -11.81 -5.16 -15.72
CA PHE A 321 -11.17 -5.45 -14.43
C PHE A 321 -12.08 -5.09 -13.24
N LEU A 322 -12.80 -3.97 -13.32
CA LEU A 322 -13.79 -3.57 -12.33
C LEU A 322 -14.91 -4.60 -12.21
N ARG A 323 -15.46 -5.08 -13.32
CA ARG A 323 -16.51 -6.13 -13.34
C ARG A 323 -16.08 -7.38 -12.61
N THR A 324 -14.83 -7.81 -12.80
CA THR A 324 -14.30 -8.97 -12.08
C THR A 324 -14.24 -8.70 -10.57
N MET A 325 -13.77 -7.53 -10.16
CA MET A 325 -13.69 -7.17 -8.73
C MET A 325 -15.05 -7.00 -8.08
N ILE A 326 -15.99 -6.34 -8.76
CA ILE A 326 -17.36 -6.21 -8.28
C ILE A 326 -18.04 -7.57 -8.25
N GLY A 327 -17.83 -8.45 -9.23
CA GLY A 327 -18.36 -9.82 -9.21
C GLY A 327 -17.93 -10.61 -7.98
N GLU A 328 -16.64 -10.54 -7.60
CA GLU A 328 -16.15 -11.19 -6.38
C GLU A 328 -16.76 -10.58 -5.10
N LEU A 329 -16.92 -9.25 -5.06
CA LEU A 329 -17.52 -8.58 -3.91
C LEU A 329 -19.03 -8.84 -3.80
N LEU A 330 -19.74 -8.93 -4.94
CA LEU A 330 -21.15 -9.30 -5.00
C LEU A 330 -21.32 -10.73 -4.50
N HIS A 331 -20.55 -11.69 -5.02
CA HIS A 331 -20.58 -13.06 -4.54
C HIS A 331 -20.29 -13.16 -3.04
N GLN A 332 -19.35 -12.35 -2.52
CA GLN A 332 -19.08 -12.29 -1.08
C GLN A 332 -20.28 -11.75 -0.29
N ALA A 333 -20.95 -10.69 -0.77
CA ALA A 333 -22.13 -10.13 -0.12
C ALA A 333 -23.32 -11.11 -0.17
N GLU A 334 -23.57 -11.75 -1.31
CA GLU A 334 -24.62 -12.77 -1.50
C GLU A 334 -24.41 -13.95 -0.54
N THR A 335 -23.17 -14.44 -0.46
CA THR A 335 -22.80 -15.46 0.54
C THR A 335 -23.08 -14.99 1.96
N GLN A 336 -22.85 -13.72 2.28
CA GLN A 336 -23.15 -13.16 3.60
C GLN A 336 -24.65 -13.06 3.88
N LEU A 337 -25.48 -12.76 2.87
CA LEU A 337 -26.94 -12.69 3.00
C LEU A 337 -27.55 -14.05 3.32
N ILE A 338 -26.96 -15.17 2.86
CA ILE A 338 -27.48 -16.52 3.16
C ILE A 338 -26.83 -17.20 4.34
N ARG A 339 -25.64 -16.77 4.75
CA ARG A 339 -24.79 -17.58 5.65
C ARG A 339 -25.46 -17.94 6.97
N GLY A 340 -26.27 -17.03 7.53
CA GLY A 340 -26.95 -17.29 8.80
C GLY A 340 -27.98 -18.42 8.72
N TRP A 341 -28.55 -18.69 7.54
CA TRP A 341 -29.47 -19.81 7.36
C TRP A 341 -28.79 -21.16 7.57
N SER A 342 -27.47 -21.28 7.33
CA SER A 342 -26.73 -22.49 7.69
C SER A 342 -26.76 -22.77 9.18
N SER A 343 -26.62 -21.74 10.01
CA SER A 343 -26.70 -21.86 11.47
C SER A 343 -28.14 -22.14 11.90
N VAL A 344 -29.14 -21.55 11.22
CA VAL A 344 -30.56 -21.90 11.45
C VAL A 344 -30.83 -23.37 11.16
N ARG A 345 -30.26 -23.96 10.09
CA ARG A 345 -30.46 -25.38 9.75
C ARG A 345 -29.82 -26.36 10.75
N GLN A 346 -28.75 -25.96 11.42
CA GLN A 346 -27.94 -26.86 12.26
C GLN A 346 -28.35 -26.88 13.72
N ASN A 347 -29.12 -25.88 14.17
CA ASN A 347 -29.46 -25.70 15.57
C ASN A 347 -30.89 -26.16 15.89
N HIS A 348 -31.13 -26.42 17.17
CA HIS A 348 -32.43 -26.86 17.68
C HIS A 348 -33.28 -25.65 18.08
N PHE A 349 -34.60 -25.75 17.85
CA PHE A 349 -35.58 -24.75 18.25
C PHE A 349 -36.65 -25.38 19.13
N PRO A 350 -37.33 -24.59 19.99
CA PRO A 350 -38.49 -25.08 20.72
C PRO A 350 -39.56 -25.62 19.77
N GLU A 351 -40.29 -26.64 20.21
CA GLU A 351 -41.27 -27.35 19.37
C GLU A 351 -42.32 -26.41 18.77
N GLU A 352 -42.73 -25.39 19.54
CA GLU A 352 -43.71 -24.39 19.10
C GLU A 352 -43.26 -23.56 17.89
N TYR A 353 -41.96 -23.34 17.71
CA TYR A 353 -41.41 -22.55 16.60
C TYR A 353 -40.89 -23.41 15.44
N THR A 354 -40.69 -24.71 15.66
CA THR A 354 -40.04 -25.61 14.69
C THR A 354 -40.75 -25.61 13.33
N LYS A 355 -42.09 -25.61 13.33
CA LYS A 355 -42.87 -25.60 12.07
C LYS A 355 -42.70 -24.31 11.28
N GLU A 356 -42.63 -23.18 11.97
CA GLU A 356 -42.46 -21.87 11.33
C GLU A 356 -41.06 -21.72 10.76
N VAL A 357 -40.03 -22.11 11.52
CA VAL A 357 -38.64 -22.14 11.05
C VAL A 357 -38.49 -23.04 9.84
N GLN A 358 -39.06 -24.25 9.88
CA GLN A 358 -38.99 -25.20 8.76
C GLN A 358 -39.61 -24.64 7.48
N LYS A 359 -40.76 -23.97 7.59
CA LYS A 359 -41.41 -23.30 6.46
C LYS A 359 -40.58 -22.16 5.87
N MET A 360 -39.83 -21.43 6.70
CA MET A 360 -38.89 -20.42 6.21
C MET A 360 -37.72 -21.09 5.48
N LEU A 361 -37.14 -22.15 6.05
CA LEU A 361 -36.03 -22.89 5.45
C LEU A 361 -36.42 -23.48 4.08
N GLU A 362 -37.62 -24.02 3.93
CA GLU A 362 -38.13 -24.52 2.64
C GLU A 362 -38.14 -23.44 1.55
N LYS A 363 -38.51 -22.20 1.91
CA LYS A 363 -38.47 -21.06 0.98
C LYS A 363 -37.04 -20.62 0.67
N VAL A 364 -36.15 -20.63 1.66
CA VAL A 364 -34.72 -20.35 1.45
C VAL A 364 -34.11 -21.37 0.50
N ASP A 365 -34.40 -22.67 0.70
CA ASP A 365 -33.87 -23.76 -0.12
C ASP A 365 -34.37 -23.69 -1.56
N LEU A 366 -35.61 -23.24 -1.79
CA LEU A 366 -36.14 -22.96 -3.13
C LEU A 366 -35.31 -21.89 -3.84
N GLU A 367 -35.08 -20.76 -3.19
CA GLU A 367 -34.33 -19.63 -3.74
C GLU A 367 -32.83 -19.94 -3.89
N GLU A 368 -32.22 -20.65 -2.94
CA GLU A 368 -30.82 -21.09 -3.03
C GLU A 368 -30.62 -22.07 -4.18
N ARG A 369 -31.54 -23.01 -4.40
CA ARG A 369 -31.47 -23.94 -5.53
C ARG A 369 -31.55 -23.20 -6.86
N ASP A 370 -32.48 -22.26 -7.01
CA ASP A 370 -32.58 -21.45 -8.23
C ASP A 370 -31.29 -20.66 -8.49
N TRP A 371 -30.62 -20.19 -7.42
CA TRP A 371 -29.32 -19.52 -7.52
C TRP A 371 -28.18 -20.46 -7.93
N TYR A 372 -28.07 -21.67 -7.35
CA TYR A 372 -27.03 -22.64 -7.71
C TYR A 372 -27.26 -23.28 -9.09
N GLU A 373 -28.51 -23.50 -9.49
CA GLU A 373 -28.89 -24.10 -10.78
C GLU A 373 -28.83 -23.10 -11.95
N GLY A 374 -28.90 -21.79 -11.68
CA GLY A 374 -28.74 -20.71 -12.66
C GLY A 374 -27.38 -20.63 -13.36
N GLY A 375 -26.41 -21.46 -12.95
CA GLY A 375 -25.13 -21.67 -13.63
C GLY A 375 -23.99 -20.81 -13.09
N GLN A 376 -22.78 -21.36 -13.15
CA GLN A 376 -21.49 -20.79 -12.68
C GLN A 376 -21.04 -19.49 -13.38
N ASN A 377 -21.91 -18.85 -14.16
CA ASN A 377 -21.65 -17.50 -14.64
C ASN A 377 -21.81 -16.56 -13.44
N LEU A 378 -20.88 -15.62 -13.25
CA LEU A 378 -20.94 -14.62 -12.17
C LEU A 378 -22.07 -13.60 -12.37
N GLU A 379 -23.24 -14.04 -12.81
CA GLU A 379 -24.44 -13.24 -12.76
C GLU A 379 -24.83 -13.10 -11.30
N CYS A 380 -24.95 -11.84 -10.88
CA CYS A 380 -25.39 -11.52 -9.53
C CYS A 380 -26.81 -12.03 -9.32
N MET A 381 -27.14 -12.29 -8.07
CA MET A 381 -28.51 -12.58 -7.66
C MET A 381 -29.55 -11.61 -8.23
N SER A 382 -30.78 -12.09 -8.38
CA SER A 382 -31.89 -11.24 -8.80
C SER A 382 -32.39 -10.36 -7.64
N ASP A 383 -32.95 -9.19 -7.98
CA ASP A 383 -33.62 -8.32 -7.01
C ASP A 383 -34.74 -9.03 -6.26
N SER A 384 -35.46 -9.92 -6.95
CA SER A 384 -36.54 -10.72 -6.37
C SER A 384 -36.02 -11.63 -5.27
N CYS A 385 -34.91 -12.33 -5.52
CA CYS A 385 -34.35 -13.29 -4.57
C CYS A 385 -33.84 -12.59 -3.30
N VAL A 386 -33.12 -11.46 -3.46
CA VAL A 386 -32.67 -10.65 -2.33
C VAL A 386 -33.86 -10.08 -1.53
N ALA A 387 -34.93 -9.64 -2.21
CA ALA A 387 -36.14 -9.19 -1.53
C ALA A 387 -36.84 -10.32 -0.75
N THR A 388 -36.92 -11.54 -1.31
CA THR A 388 -37.44 -12.71 -0.59
C THR A 388 -36.63 -12.97 0.68
N TRP A 389 -35.31 -13.01 0.59
CA TRP A 389 -34.46 -13.27 1.75
C TRP A 389 -34.51 -12.16 2.80
N ARG A 390 -34.66 -10.90 2.40
CA ARG A 390 -34.90 -9.79 3.34
C ARG A 390 -36.17 -10.02 4.15
N MET A 391 -37.27 -10.39 3.48
CA MET A 391 -38.53 -10.68 4.17
C MET A 391 -38.37 -11.85 5.15
N LEU A 392 -37.75 -12.95 4.71
CA LEU A 392 -37.51 -14.12 5.57
C LEU A 392 -36.59 -13.79 6.74
N HIS A 393 -35.56 -12.96 6.54
CA HIS A 393 -34.68 -12.50 7.60
C HIS A 393 -35.45 -11.69 8.65
N GLU A 394 -36.31 -10.75 8.26
CA GLU A 394 -37.12 -9.96 9.21
C GLU A 394 -38.16 -10.81 9.94
N GLU A 395 -38.80 -11.76 9.25
CA GLU A 395 -39.67 -12.76 9.87
C GLU A 395 -38.89 -13.58 10.92
N PHE A 396 -37.72 -14.10 10.56
CA PHE A 396 -36.87 -14.86 11.47
C PHE A 396 -36.37 -14.01 12.64
N LYS A 397 -36.00 -12.75 12.42
CA LYS A 397 -35.53 -11.86 13.50
C LYS A 397 -36.63 -11.56 14.51
N THR A 398 -37.87 -11.46 14.06
CA THR A 398 -39.05 -11.35 14.93
C THR A 398 -39.22 -12.62 15.75
N LEU A 399 -39.17 -13.79 15.08
CA LEU A 399 -39.24 -15.10 15.72
C LEU A 399 -38.12 -15.31 16.75
N TRP A 400 -36.90 -14.94 16.40
CA TRP A 400 -35.71 -14.97 17.25
C TRP A 400 -35.93 -14.19 18.55
N THR A 401 -36.52 -12.99 18.45
CA THR A 401 -36.82 -12.16 19.62
C THR A 401 -37.83 -12.84 20.55
N SER A 402 -38.85 -13.52 20.00
CA SER A 402 -39.79 -14.33 20.78
C SER A 402 -39.13 -15.55 21.41
N MET A 403 -38.32 -16.29 20.65
CA MET A 403 -37.61 -17.48 21.12
C MET A 403 -36.69 -17.17 22.31
N ARG A 404 -36.02 -16.03 22.32
CA ARG A 404 -35.17 -15.60 23.45
C ARG A 404 -35.90 -15.42 24.77
N THR A 405 -37.22 -15.29 24.75
CA THR A 405 -38.04 -15.20 25.97
C THR A 405 -38.59 -16.56 26.42
N HIS A 406 -38.37 -17.61 25.62
CA HIS A 406 -38.86 -18.96 25.88
C HIS A 406 -37.91 -19.73 26.82
N ALA A 407 -38.47 -20.48 27.77
CA ALA A 407 -37.70 -21.15 28.82
C ALA A 407 -36.74 -22.24 28.29
N ASP A 408 -37.15 -22.92 27.21
CA ASP A 408 -36.40 -24.05 26.62
C ASP A 408 -35.44 -23.63 25.48
N PHE A 409 -35.27 -22.33 25.24
CA PHE A 409 -34.40 -21.84 24.18
C PHE A 409 -32.96 -21.61 24.67
N VAL A 410 -32.00 -22.25 24.01
CA VAL A 410 -30.57 -22.10 24.32
C VAL A 410 -29.91 -21.21 23.26
N GLU A 411 -29.58 -19.97 23.64
CA GLU A 411 -28.98 -18.98 22.74
C GLU A 411 -27.47 -19.21 22.51
N GLU A 412 -26.82 -19.96 23.41
CA GLU A 412 -25.35 -20.11 23.47
C GLU A 412 -24.76 -20.65 22.16
N ASP A 413 -25.38 -21.66 21.56
CA ASP A 413 -24.93 -22.25 20.30
C ASP A 413 -24.90 -21.25 19.12
N PHE A 414 -25.74 -20.21 19.17
CA PHE A 414 -25.78 -19.16 18.15
C PHE A 414 -24.84 -18.00 18.46
N LEU A 415 -24.64 -17.68 19.74
CA LEU A 415 -23.76 -16.58 20.17
C LEU A 415 -22.29 -16.88 19.87
N GLU A 416 -21.91 -18.15 19.85
CA GLU A 416 -20.56 -18.58 19.46
C GLU A 416 -20.30 -18.43 17.96
N ASP A 417 -21.35 -18.40 17.12
CA ASP A 417 -21.23 -18.16 15.69
C ASP A 417 -21.23 -16.65 15.37
N ALA A 418 -20.02 -16.08 15.34
CA ALA A 418 -19.81 -14.69 14.95
C ALA A 418 -20.37 -14.35 13.55
N HIS A 419 -20.51 -15.32 12.65
CA HIS A 419 -21.10 -15.10 11.34
C HIS A 419 -22.62 -15.03 11.39
N PHE A 420 -23.27 -15.88 12.19
CA PHE A 420 -24.70 -15.79 12.46
C PHE A 420 -25.05 -14.45 13.11
N MET A 421 -24.31 -14.04 14.14
CA MET A 421 -24.56 -12.76 14.81
C MET A 421 -24.33 -11.55 13.90
N ALA A 422 -23.34 -11.62 13.01
CA ALA A 422 -23.15 -10.59 12.00
C ALA A 422 -24.31 -10.56 10.99
N TRP A 423 -24.79 -11.71 10.53
CA TRP A 423 -25.94 -11.83 9.64
C TRP A 423 -27.20 -11.24 10.28
N LEU A 424 -27.57 -11.71 11.47
CA LEU A 424 -28.79 -11.32 12.20
C LEU A 424 -28.86 -9.81 12.48
N ASN A 425 -27.73 -9.21 12.87
CA ASN A 425 -27.71 -7.80 13.26
C ASN A 425 -27.45 -6.84 12.10
N CYS A 426 -26.78 -7.31 11.05
CA CYS A 426 -26.17 -6.44 10.03
C CYS A 426 -26.57 -6.83 8.61
N TYR A 427 -27.70 -7.55 8.48
CA TYR A 427 -28.29 -7.93 7.19
C TYR A 427 -28.48 -6.71 6.28
N HIS A 428 -29.12 -5.66 6.80
CA HIS A 428 -29.39 -4.41 6.08
C HIS A 428 -28.10 -3.73 5.56
N GLU A 429 -26.98 -3.81 6.30
CA GLU A 429 -25.69 -3.27 5.85
C GLU A 429 -25.15 -4.06 4.65
N THR A 430 -25.29 -5.38 4.70
CA THR A 430 -24.84 -6.31 3.66
C THR A 430 -25.64 -6.11 2.38
N GLU A 431 -26.96 -5.99 2.52
CA GLU A 431 -27.89 -5.73 1.43
C GLU A 431 -27.66 -4.36 0.79
N ALA A 432 -27.54 -3.29 1.58
CA ALA A 432 -27.22 -1.96 1.07
C ALA A 432 -25.88 -1.95 0.32
N SER A 433 -24.89 -2.70 0.82
CA SER A 433 -23.61 -2.86 0.13
C SER A 433 -23.75 -3.63 -1.20
N TRP A 434 -24.61 -4.66 -1.25
CA TRP A 434 -24.89 -5.42 -2.47
C TRP A 434 -25.58 -4.55 -3.54
N LEU A 435 -26.58 -3.76 -3.14
CA LEU A 435 -27.28 -2.81 -4.02
C LEU A 435 -26.30 -1.78 -4.58
N TRP A 436 -25.49 -1.17 -3.71
CA TRP A 436 -24.47 -0.20 -4.11
C TRP A 436 -23.48 -0.81 -5.11
N LEU A 437 -22.95 -2.01 -4.86
CA LEU A 437 -22.03 -2.69 -5.80
C LEU A 437 -22.65 -2.91 -7.20
N ARG A 438 -23.95 -3.25 -7.26
CA ARG A 438 -24.66 -3.38 -8.54
C ARG A 438 -24.80 -2.03 -9.24
N GLU A 439 -25.13 -0.99 -8.49
CA GLU A 439 -25.24 0.36 -9.02
C GLU A 439 -23.91 0.85 -9.60
N VAL A 440 -22.80 0.70 -8.86
CA VAL A 440 -21.44 1.03 -9.32
C VAL A 440 -21.11 0.29 -10.62
N ARG A 441 -21.45 -1.01 -10.70
CA ARG A 441 -21.24 -1.80 -11.92
C ARG A 441 -22.03 -1.22 -13.10
N CYS A 442 -23.32 -0.97 -12.91
CA CYS A 442 -24.19 -0.44 -13.96
C CYS A 442 -23.77 0.97 -14.39
N GLU A 443 -23.38 1.82 -13.46
CA GLU A 443 -22.87 3.16 -13.73
C GLU A 443 -21.61 3.11 -14.60
N ALA A 444 -20.62 2.30 -14.21
CA ALA A 444 -19.38 2.11 -14.97
C ALA A 444 -19.60 1.46 -16.34
N GLU A 445 -20.61 0.59 -16.48
CA GLU A 445 -20.99 0.00 -17.77
C GLU A 445 -21.66 1.02 -18.70
N ARG A 446 -22.48 1.93 -18.17
CA ARG A 446 -23.11 3.02 -18.94
C ARG A 446 -22.11 4.08 -19.35
N ASN A 447 -21.15 4.40 -18.49
CA ASN A 447 -20.12 5.41 -18.76
C ASN A 447 -18.72 4.94 -18.34
N PRO A 448 -18.03 4.16 -19.19
CA PRO A 448 -16.67 3.71 -18.91
C PRO A 448 -15.64 4.85 -18.81
N ASP A 449 -15.95 6.05 -19.30
CA ASP A 449 -15.02 7.20 -19.26
C ASP A 449 -14.79 7.69 -17.83
N ILE A 450 -15.71 7.45 -16.88
CA ILE A 450 -15.50 7.72 -15.45
C ILE A 450 -14.25 7.00 -14.94
N LEU A 451 -14.06 5.74 -15.34
CA LEU A 451 -12.90 4.96 -14.96
C LEU A 451 -11.62 5.50 -15.62
N VAL A 452 -11.71 5.99 -16.86
CA VAL A 452 -10.58 6.58 -17.58
C VAL A 452 -10.17 7.91 -16.94
N ALA A 453 -11.13 8.78 -16.63
CA ALA A 453 -10.92 10.03 -15.94
C ALA A 453 -10.29 9.82 -14.56
N TRP A 454 -10.84 8.88 -13.77
CA TRP A 454 -10.26 8.45 -12.50
C TRP A 454 -8.80 7.98 -12.65
N ALA A 455 -8.53 7.10 -13.62
CA ALA A 455 -7.22 6.52 -13.82
C ALA A 455 -6.17 7.55 -14.25
N LEU A 456 -6.55 8.53 -15.09
CA LEU A 456 -5.62 9.53 -15.63
C LEU A 456 -5.42 10.72 -14.70
N GLY A 457 -6.49 11.19 -14.03
CA GLY A 457 -6.43 12.34 -13.12
C GLY A 457 -5.54 12.09 -11.90
N ARG A 458 -5.42 10.83 -11.47
CA ARG A 458 -4.49 10.43 -10.41
C ARG A 458 -3.02 10.46 -10.83
N ASP A 459 -2.75 10.13 -12.09
CA ASP A 459 -1.39 10.08 -12.63
C ASP A 459 -0.84 11.50 -12.87
N ASP A 460 -1.70 12.53 -12.96
CA ASP A 460 -1.30 13.95 -13.01
C ASP A 460 -0.69 14.44 -11.70
N GLY A 461 -1.28 14.07 -10.56
CA GLY A 461 -0.73 14.41 -9.23
C GLY A 461 0.64 13.77 -8.95
N ALA A 462 0.95 12.65 -9.60
CA ALA A 462 2.26 11.99 -9.51
C ALA A 462 3.28 12.46 -10.59
N SER A 463 2.82 13.18 -11.62
CA SER A 463 3.69 13.72 -12.70
C SER A 463 4.14 15.17 -12.46
N LEU A 464 3.57 15.85 -11.46
CA LEU A 464 3.93 17.21 -11.05
C LEU A 464 4.93 17.27 -9.88
N MET A 465 5.53 16.12 -9.49
CA MET A 465 6.59 16.01 -8.48
C MET A 465 7.80 15.26 -9.02
#